data_AF-A0A167BWI2-F1
#
_entry.id   AF-A0A167BWI2-F1
#
_cell.length_a   1.000
_cell.length_b   1.000
_cell.length_c   1.000
_cell.angle_alpha   90.00
_cell.angle_beta   90.00
_cell.angle_gamma   90.00
#
_symmetry.space_group_name_H-M   'P 1'
#
loop_
_entity.id
_entity.type
_entity.pdbx_description
1 polymer ?
#
loop_
_entity_poly.entity_id
_entity_poly.type
_entity_poly.pdbx_seq_one_letter_code
_entity_poly.pdbx_strand_id
1 'polypeptide(L)'
;MNNLLLAVSIVLVAIALWLLLFKAREWEMRARVHARLNDTSGAHTESDDGGFWLWRLSGALTESSLAASDYEDIRVALKGMGKTREQSQVIYLLSCWFLPVFVAIIGFVFFGALGGLVASAGGFILPRRMIRTMGAQAEMRQNLEAVELCHLTRMLMEAGLSLERVLRIIGVQGRPLLPILITRIDRFNRLMKSGAERSQALEELGENKRIPVLRSYVVLMKQSSQLGSGVSHSLEQIIEEAQNVERNRIREETNRIGAKMTVIMMAFMLPALFILIGGPAVVSIAEALTR
;
A
#
# COMPACT_ATOMS: atom_id res chain seq x y z
N MET A 1 16.46 34.51 -24.10
CA MET A 1 17.01 33.24 -24.63
C MET A 1 17.77 32.44 -23.57
N ASN A 2 18.63 33.05 -22.74
CA ASN A 2 19.43 32.35 -21.73
C ASN A 2 18.63 31.58 -20.66
N ASN A 3 17.51 32.12 -20.16
CA ASN A 3 16.73 31.44 -19.12
C ASN A 3 16.06 30.15 -19.61
N LEU A 4 15.74 30.09 -20.91
CA LEU A 4 15.08 28.93 -21.53
C LEU A 4 16.10 27.80 -21.77
N LEU A 5 17.34 28.16 -22.17
CA LEU A 5 18.44 27.21 -22.33
C LEU A 5 18.92 26.64 -20.99
N LEU A 6 18.99 27.47 -19.94
CA LEU A 6 19.31 27.00 -18.59
C LEU A 6 18.25 26.05 -18.04
N ALA A 7 16.96 26.39 -18.22
CA ALA A 7 15.85 25.53 -17.82
C ALA A 7 15.85 24.18 -18.55
N VAL A 8 16.12 24.18 -19.86
CA VAL A 8 16.23 22.94 -20.66
C VAL A 8 17.42 22.09 -20.21
N SER A 9 18.56 22.70 -19.86
CA SER A 9 19.71 21.94 -19.33
C SER A 9 19.42 21.31 -17.96
N ILE A 10 18.71 22.03 -17.08
CA ILE A 10 18.34 21.54 -15.74
C ILE A 10 17.32 20.40 -15.86
N VAL A 11 16.36 20.51 -16.79
CA VAL A 11 15.38 19.46 -17.06
C VAL A 11 16.03 18.22 -17.68
N LEU A 12 16.98 18.39 -18.61
CA LEU A 12 17.72 17.28 -19.20
C LEU A 12 18.62 16.57 -18.19
N VAL A 13 19.31 17.32 -17.31
CA VAL A 13 20.12 16.73 -16.23
C VAL A 13 19.23 15.98 -15.24
N ALA A 14 18.07 16.52 -14.89
CA ALA A 14 17.14 15.86 -13.98
C ALA A 14 16.49 14.60 -14.59
N ILE A 15 16.14 14.62 -15.88
CA ILE A 15 15.65 13.45 -16.60
C ILE A 15 16.75 12.39 -16.73
N ALA A 16 17.99 12.80 -17.02
CA ALA A 16 19.13 11.90 -17.06
C ALA A 16 19.42 11.27 -15.68
N LEU A 17 19.32 12.05 -14.60
CA LEU A 17 19.50 11.56 -13.23
C LEU A 17 18.36 10.62 -12.82
N TRP A 18 17.11 10.96 -13.17
CA TRP A 18 15.94 10.11 -12.91
C TRP A 18 16.04 8.78 -13.67
N LEU A 19 16.41 8.81 -14.95
CA LEU A 19 16.60 7.60 -15.77
C LEU A 19 17.78 6.75 -15.29
N LEU A 20 18.91 7.36 -14.92
CA LEU A 20 20.07 6.63 -14.37
C LEU A 20 19.70 5.93 -13.06
N LEU A 21 18.93 6.55 -12.19
CA LEU A 21 18.55 5.98 -10.90
C LEU A 21 17.43 4.93 -11.02
N PHE A 22 16.51 5.09 -12.00
CA PHE A 22 15.51 4.06 -12.29
C PHE A 22 16.15 2.84 -12.98
N LYS A 23 17.11 3.04 -13.89
CA LYS A 23 17.89 1.94 -14.51
C LYS A 23 18.87 1.29 -13.55
N ALA A 24 19.46 2.02 -12.61
CA ALA A 24 20.29 1.45 -11.54
C ALA A 24 19.50 0.40 -10.73
N ARG A 25 18.19 0.61 -10.55
CA ARG A 25 17.28 -0.33 -9.89
C ARG A 25 17.08 -1.65 -10.67
N GLU A 26 17.17 -1.63 -12.00
CA GLU A 26 17.15 -2.85 -12.82
C GLU A 26 18.53 -3.52 -12.86
N TRP A 27 19.61 -2.72 -12.83
CA TRP A 27 20.99 -3.21 -12.90
C TRP A 27 21.40 -3.89 -11.60
N GLU A 28 20.91 -3.45 -10.44
CA GLU A 28 21.14 -4.09 -9.14
C GLU A 28 20.39 -5.45 -9.00
N MET A 29 19.28 -5.64 -9.73
CA MET A 29 18.62 -6.96 -9.79
C MET A 29 19.40 -7.92 -10.70
N ARG A 30 19.89 -7.45 -11.85
CA ARG A 30 20.73 -8.25 -12.75
C ARG A 30 22.09 -8.56 -12.13
N ALA A 31 22.70 -7.60 -11.42
CA ALA A 31 23.96 -7.78 -10.71
C ALA A 31 23.86 -8.80 -9.57
N ARG A 32 22.73 -8.86 -8.83
CA ARG A 32 22.50 -9.91 -7.81
C ARG A 32 22.29 -11.30 -8.40
N VAL A 33 21.72 -11.41 -9.60
CA VAL A 33 21.59 -12.69 -10.31
C VAL A 33 22.96 -13.17 -10.83
N HIS A 34 23.79 -12.25 -11.32
CA HIS A 34 25.18 -12.56 -11.70
C HIS A 34 26.09 -12.83 -10.49
N ALA A 35 25.89 -12.16 -9.35
CA ALA A 35 26.64 -12.40 -8.12
C ALA A 35 26.37 -13.80 -7.54
N ARG A 36 25.13 -14.31 -7.62
CA ARG A 36 24.79 -15.68 -7.17
C ARG A 36 25.36 -16.79 -8.05
N LEU A 37 25.66 -16.51 -9.32
CA LEU A 37 26.32 -17.45 -10.22
C LEU A 37 27.83 -17.52 -9.99
N ASN A 38 28.42 -16.49 -9.38
CA ASN A 38 29.87 -16.39 -9.16
C ASN A 38 30.30 -16.74 -7.72
N ASP A 39 29.39 -16.87 -6.76
CA ASP A 39 29.69 -17.11 -5.35
C ASP A 39 29.89 -18.61 -5.01
N THR A 40 30.65 -19.30 -5.86
CA THR A 40 31.29 -20.59 -5.49
C THR A 40 32.81 -20.46 -5.50
N SER A 41 33.35 -19.25 -5.29
CA SER A 41 34.79 -19.03 -5.11
C SER A 41 35.08 -17.66 -4.49
N GLY A 42 35.18 -17.64 -3.16
CA GLY A 42 36.27 -16.95 -2.45
C GLY A 42 36.28 -15.42 -2.31
N ALA A 43 36.30 -15.00 -1.04
CA ALA A 43 37.01 -13.84 -0.47
C ALA A 43 36.31 -12.46 -0.44
N HIS A 44 36.06 -12.01 0.80
CA HIS A 44 35.79 -10.64 1.21
C HIS A 44 36.88 -9.66 0.77
N THR A 45 36.54 -8.51 0.20
CA THR A 45 36.79 -7.15 0.77
C THR A 45 36.18 -6.03 -0.07
N GLU A 46 35.71 -4.99 0.64
CA GLU A 46 35.57 -3.57 0.26
C GLU A 46 34.59 -3.14 -0.86
N SER A 47 33.44 -2.61 -0.41
CA SER A 47 32.82 -1.41 -0.98
C SER A 47 31.86 -0.76 0.04
N ASP A 48 32.39 -0.11 1.08
CA ASP A 48 31.61 0.53 2.15
C ASP A 48 32.10 1.97 2.43
N ASP A 49 31.93 2.88 1.45
CA ASP A 49 32.25 4.31 1.67
C ASP A 49 31.25 5.30 1.04
N GLY A 50 30.29 4.82 0.24
CA GLY A 50 29.25 5.67 -0.37
C GLY A 50 28.01 5.91 0.50
N GLY A 51 27.79 5.08 1.53
CA GLY A 51 26.56 5.10 2.36
C GLY A 51 26.65 5.91 3.65
N PHE A 52 27.86 6.18 4.14
CA PHE A 52 28.09 6.76 5.46
C PHE A 52 27.64 8.22 5.58
N TRP A 53 27.93 9.04 4.56
CA TRP A 53 27.54 10.45 4.54
C TRP A 53 26.03 10.64 4.34
N LEU A 54 25.40 9.77 3.52
CA LEU A 54 23.95 9.73 3.32
C LEU A 54 23.21 9.36 4.61
N TRP A 55 23.74 8.43 5.41
CA TRP A 55 23.18 8.07 6.71
C TRP A 55 23.28 9.24 7.71
N ARG A 56 24.41 9.95 7.74
CA ARG A 56 24.63 11.10 8.64
C ARG A 56 23.74 12.31 8.30
N LEU A 57 23.53 12.58 7.01
CA LEU A 57 22.56 13.60 6.56
C LEU A 57 21.11 13.21 6.81
N SER A 58 20.80 11.91 6.71
CA SER A 58 19.44 11.41 6.98
C SER A 58 19.07 11.56 8.46
N GLY A 59 20.02 11.34 9.38
CA GLY A 59 19.83 11.49 10.82
C GLY A 59 19.63 12.95 11.24
N ALA A 60 20.41 13.87 10.70
CA ALA A 60 20.33 15.29 11.06
C ALA A 60 19.02 15.98 10.63
N LEU A 61 18.33 15.45 9.60
CA LEU A 61 17.07 16.00 9.10
C LEU A 61 15.81 15.31 9.62
N THR A 62 15.95 14.10 10.16
CA THR A 62 14.84 13.38 10.82
C THR A 62 14.57 13.86 12.25
N GLU A 63 15.43 14.70 12.83
CA GLU A 63 15.21 15.31 14.15
C GLU A 63 14.22 16.48 14.17
N SER A 64 13.67 16.90 13.03
CA SER A 64 12.58 17.87 13.03
C SER A 64 11.27 17.18 13.47
N SER A 65 10.73 17.62 14.61
CA SER A 65 9.55 17.05 15.31
C SER A 65 8.28 16.87 14.45
N LEU A 66 8.19 17.49 13.27
CA LEU A 66 7.07 17.33 12.32
C LEU A 66 7.29 16.20 11.29
N ALA A 67 8.55 15.83 10.99
CA ALA A 67 8.90 14.81 10.01
C ALA A 67 8.92 13.38 10.60
N ALA A 68 9.15 13.25 11.91
CA ALA A 68 9.16 11.95 12.61
C ALA A 68 7.79 11.24 12.57
N SER A 69 6.70 12.01 12.71
CA SER A 69 5.32 11.48 12.63
C SER A 69 4.97 10.95 11.22
N ASP A 70 5.34 11.69 10.17
CA ASP A 70 5.05 11.28 8.78
C ASP A 70 5.92 10.11 8.30
N TYR A 71 7.13 10.01 8.83
CA TYR A 71 8.04 8.91 8.54
C TYR A 71 7.51 7.58 9.11
N GLU A 72 6.96 7.59 10.33
CA GLU A 72 6.37 6.39 10.93
C GLU A 72 5.16 5.88 10.12
N ASP A 73 4.25 6.79 9.71
CA ASP A 73 3.06 6.44 8.93
C ASP A 73 3.38 5.84 7.57
N ILE A 74 4.36 6.41 6.87
CA ILE A 74 4.80 5.96 5.56
C ILE A 74 5.65 4.69 5.68
N ARG A 75 6.44 4.55 6.74
CA ARG A 75 7.17 3.31 7.06
C ARG A 75 6.21 2.14 7.29
N VAL A 76 5.09 2.34 7.99
CA VAL A 76 4.08 1.28 8.16
C VAL A 76 3.42 0.93 6.82
N ALA A 77 3.12 1.92 5.97
CA ALA A 77 2.57 1.69 4.63
C ALA A 77 3.56 0.95 3.69
N LEU A 78 4.86 1.27 3.76
CA LEU A 78 5.92 0.60 2.99
C LEU A 78 6.27 -0.79 3.53
N LYS A 79 6.20 -0.99 4.85
CA LYS A 79 6.32 -2.32 5.47
C LYS A 79 5.17 -3.24 5.05
N GLY A 80 3.98 -2.66 4.83
CA GLY A 80 2.85 -3.32 4.17
C GLY A 80 3.15 -3.80 2.75
N MET A 81 4.09 -3.18 2.02
CA MET A 81 4.50 -3.65 0.69
C MET A 81 5.55 -4.79 0.69
N GLY A 82 5.99 -5.27 1.86
CA GLY A 82 7.00 -6.33 1.95
C GLY A 82 8.42 -5.88 1.54
N LYS A 83 8.67 -4.57 1.42
CA LYS A 83 10.00 -4.02 1.13
C LYS A 83 10.84 -3.90 2.40
N THR A 84 12.14 -4.16 2.27
CA THR A 84 13.13 -4.11 3.35
C THR A 84 13.27 -2.71 3.98
N ARG A 85 13.69 -2.67 5.25
CA ARG A 85 13.85 -1.46 6.08
C ARG A 85 14.73 -0.40 5.41
N GLU A 86 15.80 -0.83 4.72
CA GLU A 86 16.74 0.06 4.01
C GLU A 86 16.17 0.64 2.71
N GLN A 87 15.41 -0.15 1.94
CA GLN A 87 14.77 0.33 0.71
C GLN A 87 13.67 1.36 0.97
N SER A 88 13.01 1.29 2.13
CA SER A 88 11.95 2.22 2.51
C SER A 88 12.51 3.61 2.85
N GLN A 89 13.71 3.68 3.43
CA GLN A 89 14.39 4.95 3.73
C GLN A 89 14.85 5.67 2.46
N VAL A 90 15.43 4.94 1.52
CA VAL A 90 15.88 5.53 0.24
C VAL A 90 14.70 5.99 -0.61
N ILE A 91 13.62 5.20 -0.70
CA ILE A 91 12.43 5.59 -1.46
C ILE A 91 11.72 6.80 -0.83
N TYR A 92 11.68 6.88 0.50
CA TYR A 92 11.11 8.03 1.21
C TYR A 92 11.92 9.29 0.97
N LEU A 93 13.24 9.23 1.12
CA LEU A 93 14.12 10.39 1.00
C LEU A 93 14.18 10.92 -0.44
N LEU A 94 14.14 10.01 -1.42
CA LEU A 94 14.23 10.33 -2.85
C LEU A 94 12.88 10.81 -3.43
N SER A 95 11.75 10.28 -2.95
CA SER A 95 10.41 10.72 -3.37
C SER A 95 9.91 11.95 -2.61
N CYS A 96 10.18 12.04 -1.31
CA CYS A 96 9.59 13.06 -0.43
C CYS A 96 10.40 14.36 -0.38
N TRP A 97 11.65 14.36 -0.87
CA TRP A 97 12.47 15.59 -0.89
C TRP A 97 12.89 16.00 -2.31
N PHE A 98 13.39 15.06 -3.12
CA PHE A 98 13.88 15.39 -4.46
C PHE A 98 12.76 15.83 -5.41
N LEU A 99 11.60 15.16 -5.34
CA LEU A 99 10.45 15.44 -6.20
C LEU A 99 9.76 16.79 -5.88
N PRO A 100 9.43 17.13 -4.61
CA PRO A 100 8.87 18.45 -4.27
C PRO A 100 9.83 19.60 -4.54
N VAL A 101 11.13 19.43 -4.27
CA VAL A 101 12.13 20.46 -4.57
C VAL A 101 12.26 20.68 -6.08
N PHE A 102 12.24 19.62 -6.87
CA PHE A 102 12.26 19.72 -8.33
C PHE A 102 11.01 20.42 -8.89
N VAL A 103 9.82 20.04 -8.41
CA VAL A 103 8.55 20.67 -8.81
C VAL A 103 8.47 22.13 -8.36
N ALA A 104 9.00 22.48 -7.19
CA ALA A 104 9.06 23.86 -6.70
C ALA A 104 10.02 24.73 -7.54
N ILE A 105 11.19 24.21 -7.90
CA ILE A 105 12.16 24.92 -8.76
C ILE A 105 11.56 25.17 -10.15
N ILE A 106 10.93 24.16 -10.76
CA ILE A 106 10.26 24.32 -12.06
C ILE A 106 9.10 25.32 -11.97
N GLY A 107 8.26 25.22 -10.94
CA GLY A 107 7.13 26.12 -10.73
C GLY A 107 7.55 27.57 -10.52
N PHE A 108 8.64 27.80 -9.79
CA PHE A 108 9.19 29.13 -9.56
C PHE A 108 9.79 29.73 -10.85
N VAL A 109 10.48 28.92 -11.66
CA VAL A 109 11.12 29.37 -12.91
C VAL A 109 10.09 29.65 -14.02
N PHE A 110 9.01 28.88 -14.11
CA PHE A 110 7.99 29.02 -15.17
C PHE A 110 6.85 29.99 -14.84
N PHE A 111 6.38 30.03 -13.58
CA PHE A 111 5.15 30.75 -13.20
C PHE A 111 5.37 31.83 -12.11
N GLY A 112 6.61 32.10 -11.73
CA GLY A 112 6.95 33.10 -10.70
C GLY A 112 6.56 32.67 -9.28
N ALA A 113 6.52 33.63 -8.34
CA ALA A 113 6.33 33.35 -6.91
C ALA A 113 4.99 32.63 -6.59
N LEU A 114 3.91 33.01 -7.28
CA LEU A 114 2.58 32.42 -7.06
C LEU A 114 2.50 30.97 -7.58
N GLY A 115 3.13 30.69 -8.73
CA GLY A 115 3.23 29.33 -9.27
C GLY A 115 4.19 28.44 -8.48
N GLY A 116 5.29 28.98 -7.96
CA GLY A 116 6.18 28.26 -7.04
C GLY A 116 5.47 27.83 -5.74
N LEU A 117 4.54 28.66 -5.23
CA LEU A 117 3.78 28.35 -4.02
C LEU A 117 2.76 27.22 -4.26
N VAL A 118 2.03 27.26 -5.37
CA VAL A 118 1.09 26.18 -5.75
C VAL A 118 1.83 24.88 -6.11
N ALA A 119 2.95 25.00 -6.83
CA ALA A 119 3.76 23.85 -7.23
C ALA A 119 4.44 23.18 -6.02
N SER A 120 4.92 23.94 -5.04
CA SER A 120 5.47 23.38 -3.81
C SER A 120 4.40 22.70 -2.94
N ALA A 121 3.21 23.29 -2.81
CA ALA A 121 2.08 22.65 -2.14
C ALA A 121 1.69 21.33 -2.83
N GLY A 122 1.57 21.33 -4.16
CA GLY A 122 1.29 20.14 -4.95
C GLY A 122 2.40 19.09 -4.84
N GLY A 123 3.66 19.50 -4.98
CA GLY A 123 4.84 18.64 -4.94
C GLY A 123 5.02 17.92 -3.61
N PHE A 124 4.55 18.49 -2.49
CA PHE A 124 4.63 17.86 -1.18
C PHE A 124 3.45 16.90 -0.90
N ILE A 125 2.24 17.29 -1.31
CA ILE A 125 1.01 16.54 -1.01
C ILE A 125 0.87 15.31 -1.92
N LEU A 126 1.18 15.43 -3.20
CA LEU A 126 0.95 14.41 -4.22
C LEU A 126 1.75 13.11 -4.00
N PRO A 127 3.08 13.13 -3.76
CA PRO A 127 3.84 11.92 -3.51
C PRO A 127 3.45 11.24 -2.19
N ARG A 128 3.14 12.00 -1.14
CA ARG A 128 2.64 11.46 0.13
C ARG A 128 1.34 10.70 -0.05
N ARG A 129 0.40 11.27 -0.81
CA ARG A 129 -0.88 10.63 -1.09
C ARG A 129 -0.71 9.37 -1.94
N MET A 130 0.15 9.40 -2.96
CA MET A 130 0.45 8.23 -3.79
C MET A 130 1.07 7.08 -2.97
N ILE A 131 2.04 7.36 -2.10
CA ILE A 131 2.67 6.30 -1.30
C ILE A 131 1.65 5.66 -0.35
N ARG A 132 0.78 6.48 0.26
CA ARG A 132 -0.28 5.98 1.15
C ARG A 132 -1.29 5.11 0.41
N THR A 133 -1.72 5.49 -0.79
CA THR A 133 -2.65 4.68 -1.58
C THR A 133 -2.01 3.38 -2.08
N MET A 134 -0.73 3.42 -2.48
CA MET A 134 0.01 2.20 -2.86
C MET A 134 0.17 1.23 -1.69
N GLY A 135 0.45 1.74 -0.48
CA GLY A 135 0.51 0.92 0.73
C GLY A 135 -0.83 0.25 1.04
N ALA A 136 -1.94 1.01 1.01
CA ALA A 136 -3.28 0.46 1.22
C ALA A 136 -3.66 -0.60 0.17
N GLN A 137 -3.29 -0.38 -1.10
CA GLN A 137 -3.51 -1.38 -2.15
C GLN A 137 -2.69 -2.66 -1.93
N ALA A 138 -1.45 -2.54 -1.46
CA ALA A 138 -0.62 -3.69 -1.14
C ALA A 138 -1.15 -4.47 0.07
N GLU A 139 -1.60 -3.78 1.11
CA GLU A 139 -2.26 -4.39 2.28
C GLU A 139 -3.54 -5.13 1.85
N MET A 140 -4.34 -4.55 0.94
CA MET A 140 -5.52 -5.22 0.38
C MET A 140 -5.16 -6.49 -0.39
N ARG A 141 -4.12 -6.45 -1.24
CA ARG A 141 -3.64 -7.63 -1.98
C ARG A 141 -3.14 -8.72 -1.03
N GLN A 142 -2.40 -8.36 0.01
CA GLN A 142 -1.97 -9.29 1.05
C GLN A 142 -3.16 -9.88 1.82
N ASN A 143 -4.22 -9.12 2.03
CA ASN A 143 -5.42 -9.63 2.68
C ASN A 143 -6.14 -10.67 1.82
N LEU A 144 -6.19 -10.48 0.50
CA LEU A 144 -6.72 -11.48 -0.44
C LEU A 144 -5.83 -12.74 -0.46
N GLU A 145 -4.51 -12.58 -0.54
CA GLU A 145 -3.58 -13.70 -0.41
C GLU A 145 -3.74 -14.43 0.95
N ALA A 146 -4.05 -13.72 2.03
CA ALA A 146 -4.27 -14.33 3.33
C ALA A 146 -5.53 -15.22 3.36
N VAL A 147 -6.57 -14.90 2.59
CA VAL A 147 -7.75 -15.76 2.42
C VAL A 147 -7.37 -17.07 1.72
N GLU A 148 -6.57 -16.99 0.65
CA GLU A 148 -6.04 -18.17 -0.05
C GLU A 148 -5.12 -19.00 0.86
N LEU A 149 -4.30 -18.37 1.69
CA LEU A 149 -3.52 -19.05 2.72
C LEU A 149 -4.40 -19.84 3.69
N CYS A 150 -5.53 -19.27 4.13
CA CYS A 150 -6.50 -19.98 4.97
C CYS A 150 -7.09 -21.19 4.25
N HIS A 151 -7.48 -21.07 2.98
CA HIS A 151 -8.00 -22.18 2.18
C HIS A 151 -6.99 -23.33 2.05
N LEU A 152 -5.75 -23.02 1.65
CA LEU A 152 -4.69 -24.01 1.51
C LEU A 152 -4.36 -24.67 2.85
N THR A 153 -4.30 -23.88 3.93
CA THR A 153 -4.03 -24.40 5.27
C THR A 153 -5.13 -25.35 5.72
N ARG A 154 -6.40 -24.96 5.55
CA ARG A 154 -7.56 -25.77 5.90
C ARG A 154 -7.52 -27.12 5.17
N MET A 155 -7.40 -27.10 3.84
CA MET A 155 -7.39 -28.31 3.01
C MET A 155 -6.28 -29.28 3.43
N LEU A 156 -5.07 -28.76 3.69
CA LEU A 156 -3.93 -29.59 4.08
C LEU A 156 -4.03 -30.08 5.54
N MET A 157 -4.62 -29.30 6.44
CA MET A 157 -4.86 -29.72 7.82
C MET A 157 -6.01 -30.73 7.94
N GLU A 158 -7.06 -30.63 7.12
CA GLU A 158 -8.12 -31.65 7.00
C GLU A 158 -7.54 -33.00 6.56
N ALA A 159 -6.47 -32.99 5.76
CA ALA A 159 -5.70 -34.19 5.42
C ALA A 159 -4.78 -34.72 6.55
N GLY A 160 -4.80 -34.10 7.74
CA GLY A 160 -4.05 -34.53 8.92
C GLY A 160 -2.62 -34.03 9.00
N LEU A 161 -2.23 -33.02 8.21
CA LEU A 161 -0.87 -32.47 8.25
C LEU A 161 -0.70 -31.48 9.42
N SER A 162 0.46 -31.52 10.07
CA SER A 162 0.83 -30.52 11.08
C SER A 162 1.07 -29.15 10.44
N LEU A 163 0.78 -28.06 11.16
CA LEU A 163 0.94 -26.70 10.66
C LEU A 163 2.32 -26.41 10.04
N GLU A 164 3.41 -26.86 10.69
CA GLU A 164 4.76 -26.66 10.17
C GLU A 164 4.97 -27.35 8.83
N ARG A 165 4.35 -28.52 8.63
CA ARG A 165 4.42 -29.25 7.35
C ARG A 165 3.56 -28.56 6.30
N VAL A 166 2.38 -28.08 6.68
CA VAL A 166 1.49 -27.30 5.82
C VAL A 166 2.18 -26.04 5.30
N LEU A 167 2.73 -25.20 6.19
CA LEU A 167 3.42 -23.97 5.81
C LEU A 167 4.68 -24.22 4.98
N ARG A 168 5.33 -25.38 5.16
CA ARG A 168 6.46 -25.80 4.31
C ARG A 168 6.01 -26.16 2.89
N ILE A 169 4.90 -26.90 2.75
CA ILE A 169 4.31 -27.24 1.45
C ILE A 169 3.87 -25.97 0.73
N ILE A 170 3.16 -25.07 1.43
CA ILE A 170 2.71 -23.78 0.89
C ILE A 170 3.92 -22.92 0.48
N GLY A 171 5.01 -22.93 1.24
CA GLY A 171 6.27 -22.25 0.91
C GLY A 171 6.90 -22.66 -0.45
N VAL A 172 6.60 -23.88 -0.91
CA VAL A 172 7.12 -24.41 -2.19
C VAL A 172 6.08 -24.32 -3.29
N GLN A 173 4.88 -24.82 -3.04
CA GLN A 173 3.83 -25.00 -4.05
C GLN A 173 2.88 -23.80 -4.15
N GLY A 174 2.72 -23.03 -3.08
CA GLY A 174 1.82 -21.87 -3.00
C GLY A 174 2.38 -20.58 -3.60
N ARG A 175 3.61 -20.59 -4.14
CA ARG A 175 4.28 -19.42 -4.74
C ARG A 175 3.45 -18.69 -5.81
N PRO A 176 2.76 -19.38 -6.74
CA PRO A 176 1.95 -18.71 -7.75
C PRO A 176 0.71 -18.01 -7.16
N LEU A 177 0.17 -18.53 -6.05
CA LEU A 177 -1.05 -18.03 -5.41
C LEU A 177 -0.76 -16.91 -4.40
N LEU A 178 0.40 -16.97 -3.74
CA LEU A 178 0.76 -16.11 -2.61
C LEU A 178 2.08 -15.36 -2.85
N PRO A 179 2.27 -14.63 -3.97
CA PRO A 179 3.57 -14.08 -4.34
C PRO A 179 4.12 -13.08 -3.30
N ILE A 180 3.26 -12.38 -2.56
CA ILE A 180 3.68 -11.39 -1.56
C ILE A 180 3.90 -12.08 -0.20
N LEU A 181 2.96 -12.90 0.26
CA LEU A 181 3.02 -13.57 1.56
C LEU A 181 4.08 -14.68 1.61
N ILE A 182 4.50 -15.26 0.48
CA ILE A 182 5.50 -16.34 0.48
C ILE A 182 6.80 -15.94 1.16
N THR A 183 7.21 -14.68 1.03
CA THR A 183 8.43 -14.17 1.67
C THR A 183 8.38 -14.24 3.19
N ARG A 184 7.19 -14.02 3.77
CA ARG A 184 6.92 -14.14 5.20
C ARG A 184 6.82 -15.60 5.62
N ILE A 185 6.19 -16.45 4.80
CA ILE A 185 6.09 -17.90 5.03
C ILE A 185 7.47 -18.56 4.99
N ASP A 186 8.34 -18.18 4.05
CA ASP A 186 9.72 -18.66 3.97
C ASP A 186 10.52 -18.25 5.19
N ARG A 187 10.31 -17.04 5.71
CA ARG A 187 10.92 -16.57 6.96
C ARG A 187 10.45 -17.38 8.16
N PHE A 188 9.15 -17.62 8.28
CA PHE A 188 8.58 -18.54 9.28
C PHE A 188 9.22 -19.94 9.18
N ASN A 189 9.29 -20.52 7.99
CA ASN A 189 9.88 -21.84 7.76
C ASN A 189 11.37 -21.90 8.15
N ARG A 190 12.13 -20.81 7.95
CA ARG A 190 13.53 -20.72 8.40
C ARG A 190 13.63 -20.65 9.93
N LEU A 191 12.79 -19.87 10.59
CA LEU A 191 12.74 -19.75 12.05
C LEU A 191 12.37 -21.10 12.70
N MET A 192 11.39 -21.81 12.15
CA MET A 192 11.03 -23.15 12.62
C MET A 192 12.17 -24.16 12.41
N LYS A 193 12.94 -24.05 11.31
CA LYS A 193 14.13 -24.89 11.09
C LYS A 193 15.27 -24.59 12.07
N SER A 194 15.41 -23.35 12.53
CA SER A 194 16.40 -22.97 13.54
C SER A 194 15.97 -23.29 14.98
N GLY A 195 14.81 -23.92 15.18
CA GLY A 195 14.31 -24.28 16.50
C GLY A 195 13.70 -23.13 17.30
N ALA A 196 13.26 -22.06 16.61
CA ALA A 196 12.56 -20.95 17.28
C ALA A 196 11.22 -21.41 17.88
N GLU A 197 10.74 -20.69 18.90
CA GLU A 197 9.43 -20.95 19.47
C GLU A 197 8.33 -20.68 18.45
N ARG A 198 7.42 -21.65 18.27
CA ARG A 198 6.32 -21.56 17.30
C ARG A 198 5.46 -20.31 17.49
N SER A 199 5.16 -19.94 18.75
CA SER A 199 4.36 -18.75 19.08
C SER A 199 5.03 -17.47 18.57
N GLN A 200 6.35 -17.35 18.78
CA GLN A 200 7.15 -16.22 18.33
C GLN A 200 7.25 -16.16 16.80
N ALA A 201 7.48 -17.30 16.14
CA ALA A 201 7.56 -17.36 14.69
C ALA A 201 6.23 -16.99 14.02
N LEU A 202 5.10 -17.42 14.59
CA LEU A 202 3.76 -17.03 14.13
C LEU A 202 3.50 -15.53 14.36
N GLU A 203 3.95 -14.96 15.47
CA GLU A 203 3.84 -13.52 15.72
C GLU A 203 4.62 -12.71 14.68
N GLU A 204 5.83 -13.14 14.29
CA GLU A 204 6.62 -12.48 13.24
C GLU A 204 5.95 -12.61 11.85
N LEU A 205 5.26 -13.72 11.58
CA LEU A 205 4.44 -13.87 10.36
C LEU A 205 3.33 -12.80 10.31
N GLY A 206 2.67 -12.55 11.44
CA GLY A 206 1.56 -11.62 11.62
C GLY A 206 1.93 -10.18 11.98
N GLU A 207 3.21 -9.79 11.89
CA GLU A 207 3.71 -8.51 12.39
C GLU A 207 2.94 -7.29 11.82
N ASN A 208 2.41 -7.39 10.60
CA ASN A 208 1.57 -6.34 10.02
C ASN A 208 0.11 -6.47 10.43
N LYS A 209 -0.30 -5.69 11.43
CA LYS A 209 -1.67 -5.68 11.96
C LYS A 209 -2.73 -5.11 11.01
N ARG A 210 -2.34 -4.48 9.89
CA ARG A 210 -3.25 -3.92 8.88
C ARG A 210 -3.83 -4.96 7.92
N ILE A 211 -3.42 -6.22 8.05
CA ILE A 211 -3.95 -7.35 7.27
C ILE A 211 -4.85 -8.18 8.19
N PRO A 212 -6.17 -7.89 8.27
CA PRO A 212 -7.05 -8.48 9.27
C PRO A 212 -7.13 -10.01 9.15
N VAL A 213 -7.22 -10.56 7.94
CA VAL A 213 -7.33 -12.01 7.72
C VAL A 213 -6.07 -12.74 8.18
N LEU A 214 -4.89 -12.21 7.84
CA LEU A 214 -3.61 -12.79 8.29
C LEU A 214 -3.46 -12.75 9.81
N ARG A 215 -3.94 -11.68 10.45
CA ARG A 215 -3.92 -11.58 11.92
C ARG A 215 -4.83 -12.63 12.56
N SER A 216 -6.06 -12.78 12.08
CA SER A 216 -6.97 -13.82 12.56
C SER A 216 -6.41 -15.22 12.36
N TYR A 217 -5.77 -15.46 11.20
CA TYR A 217 -5.06 -16.71 10.92
C TYR A 217 -3.95 -16.98 11.94
N VAL A 218 -3.07 -16.00 12.21
CA VAL A 218 -1.97 -16.16 13.17
C VAL A 218 -2.47 -16.45 14.58
N VAL A 219 -3.50 -15.73 15.03
CA VAL A 219 -4.11 -15.96 16.36
C VAL A 219 -4.67 -17.38 16.44
N LEU A 220 -5.40 -17.83 15.42
CA LEU A 220 -5.94 -19.17 15.36
C LEU A 220 -4.83 -20.24 15.35
N MET A 221 -3.76 -20.02 14.59
CA MET A 221 -2.63 -20.95 14.49
C MET A 221 -1.81 -21.05 15.78
N LYS A 222 -1.78 -19.99 16.60
CA LYS A 222 -1.18 -20.03 17.95
C LYS A 222 -2.03 -20.90 18.89
N GLN A 223 -3.35 -20.90 18.71
CA GLN A 223 -4.30 -21.69 19.50
C GLN A 223 -4.53 -23.10 18.95
N SER A 224 -3.99 -23.43 17.77
CA SER A 224 -4.33 -24.65 17.04
C SER A 224 -3.95 -25.94 17.78
N SER A 225 -2.90 -25.92 18.61
CA SER A 225 -2.48 -27.09 19.40
C SER A 225 -3.52 -27.50 20.43
N GLN A 226 -4.34 -26.56 20.91
CA GLN A 226 -5.39 -26.79 21.91
C GLN A 226 -6.74 -27.13 21.24
N LEU A 227 -6.96 -26.63 20.02
CA LEU A 227 -8.23 -26.77 19.29
C LEU A 227 -8.40 -28.10 18.55
N GLY A 228 -7.31 -28.84 18.30
CA GLY A 228 -7.37 -30.15 17.63
C GLY A 228 -8.06 -30.07 16.26
N SER A 229 -9.14 -30.83 16.06
CA SER A 229 -9.91 -30.85 14.81
C SER A 229 -10.76 -29.60 14.56
N GLY A 230 -11.01 -28.77 15.57
CA GLY A 230 -11.81 -27.54 15.45
C GLY A 230 -11.15 -26.44 14.60
N VAL A 231 -9.85 -26.57 14.31
CA VAL A 231 -9.06 -25.57 13.56
C VAL A 231 -9.59 -25.38 12.14
N SER A 232 -10.01 -26.45 11.46
CA SER A 232 -10.55 -26.37 10.10
C SER A 232 -11.85 -25.58 10.04
N HIS A 233 -12.72 -25.76 11.04
CA HIS A 233 -13.98 -25.00 11.15
C HIS A 233 -13.72 -23.52 11.45
N SER A 234 -12.78 -23.21 12.34
CA SER A 234 -12.41 -21.82 12.60
C SER A 234 -11.75 -21.15 11.39
N LEU A 235 -10.98 -21.88 10.57
CA LEU A 235 -10.46 -21.37 9.30
C LEU A 235 -11.59 -21.06 8.31
N GLU A 236 -12.61 -21.92 8.24
CA GLU A 236 -13.81 -21.68 7.43
C GLU A 236 -14.54 -20.40 7.85
N GLN A 237 -14.72 -20.19 9.15
CA GLN A 237 -15.32 -18.95 9.66
C GLN A 237 -14.51 -17.70 9.28
N ILE A 238 -13.17 -17.77 9.32
CA ILE A 238 -12.31 -16.65 8.88
C ILE A 238 -12.51 -16.35 7.39
N ILE A 239 -12.62 -17.39 6.56
CA ILE A 239 -12.85 -17.25 5.11
C ILE A 239 -14.22 -16.63 4.85
N GLU A 240 -15.28 -17.15 5.48
CA GLU A 240 -16.64 -16.63 5.33
C GLU A 240 -16.74 -15.18 5.77
N GLU A 241 -16.10 -14.82 6.88
CA GLU A 241 -16.05 -13.44 7.36
C GLU A 241 -15.36 -12.52 6.34
N ALA A 242 -14.23 -12.94 5.78
CA ALA A 242 -13.54 -12.17 4.74
C ALA A 242 -14.40 -11.96 3.48
N GLN A 243 -15.15 -12.99 3.05
CA GLN A 243 -16.08 -12.89 1.93
C GLN A 243 -17.28 -11.98 2.27
N ASN A 244 -17.78 -12.04 3.50
CA ASN A 244 -18.86 -11.18 3.97
C ASN A 244 -18.45 -9.71 4.00
N VAL A 245 -17.22 -9.40 4.43
CA VAL A 245 -16.66 -8.04 4.38
C VAL A 245 -16.68 -7.50 2.95
N GLU A 246 -16.20 -8.27 1.97
CA GLU A 246 -16.19 -7.84 0.56
C GLU A 246 -17.62 -7.68 0.01
N ARG A 247 -18.52 -8.61 0.34
CA ARG A 247 -19.93 -8.53 -0.06
C ARG A 247 -20.61 -7.28 0.53
N ASN A 248 -20.30 -6.95 1.78
CA ASN A 248 -20.82 -5.77 2.45
C ASN A 248 -20.28 -4.48 1.82
N ARG A 249 -19.01 -4.45 1.41
CA ARG A 249 -18.43 -3.33 0.67
C ARG A 249 -19.17 -3.07 -0.64
N ILE A 250 -19.39 -4.12 -1.44
CA ILE A 250 -20.14 -4.02 -2.70
C ILE A 250 -21.57 -3.54 -2.45
N ARG A 251 -22.22 -4.02 -1.38
CA ARG A 251 -23.56 -3.56 -0.97
C ARG A 251 -23.57 -2.09 -0.55
N GLU A 252 -22.56 -1.63 0.18
CA GLU A 252 -22.47 -0.22 0.58
C GLU A 252 -22.32 0.70 -0.63
N GLU A 253 -21.46 0.32 -1.59
CA GLU A 253 -21.27 1.06 -2.84
C GLU A 253 -22.57 1.12 -3.65
N THR A 254 -23.30 -0.01 -3.73
CA THR A 254 -24.61 -0.08 -4.41
C THR A 254 -25.66 0.78 -3.70
N ASN A 255 -25.74 0.71 -2.38
CA ASN A 255 -26.69 1.50 -1.59
C ASN A 255 -26.42 3.00 -1.71
N ARG A 256 -25.14 3.40 -1.77
CA ARG A 256 -24.75 4.80 -1.99
C ARG A 256 -25.21 5.32 -3.35
N ILE A 257 -25.18 4.49 -4.39
CA ILE A 257 -25.72 4.85 -5.71
C ILE A 257 -27.25 5.01 -5.62
N GLY A 258 -27.93 4.08 -4.94
CA GLY A 258 -29.38 4.16 -4.70
C GLY A 258 -29.79 5.45 -4.01
N ALA A 259 -29.08 5.84 -2.94
CA ALA A 259 -29.33 7.09 -2.22
C ALA A 259 -29.14 8.35 -3.10
N LYS A 260 -28.16 8.35 -4.01
CA LYS A 260 -27.97 9.46 -4.96
C LYS A 260 -29.14 9.59 -5.94
N MET A 261 -29.72 8.47 -6.37
CA MET A 261 -30.88 8.47 -7.27
C MET A 261 -32.10 9.11 -6.61
N THR A 262 -32.39 8.79 -5.35
CA THR A 262 -33.52 9.40 -4.63
C THR A 262 -33.38 10.91 -4.48
N VAL A 263 -32.17 11.40 -4.18
CA VAL A 263 -31.91 12.85 -4.07
C VAL A 263 -32.14 13.56 -5.41
N ILE A 264 -31.59 13.01 -6.50
CA ILE A 264 -31.78 13.57 -7.85
C ILE A 264 -33.26 13.57 -8.21
N MET A 265 -33.96 12.45 -7.98
CA MET A 265 -35.40 12.36 -8.25
C MET A 265 -36.21 13.38 -7.46
N MET A 266 -35.97 13.53 -6.15
CA MET A 266 -36.66 14.53 -5.34
C MET A 266 -36.40 15.95 -5.84
N ALA A 267 -35.15 16.28 -6.19
CA ALA A 267 -34.78 17.60 -6.69
C ALA A 267 -35.49 17.98 -8.00
N PHE A 268 -35.84 17.02 -8.87
CA PHE A 268 -36.54 17.28 -10.13
C PHE A 268 -38.06 17.10 -10.05
N MET A 269 -38.54 16.08 -9.33
CA MET A 269 -39.98 15.81 -9.20
C MET A 269 -40.69 16.84 -8.34
N LEU A 270 -40.07 17.31 -7.25
CA LEU A 270 -40.71 18.26 -6.34
C LEU A 270 -41.00 19.61 -7.02
N PRO A 271 -40.06 20.26 -7.73
CA PRO A 271 -40.37 21.48 -8.48
C PRO A 271 -41.40 21.26 -9.58
N ALA A 272 -41.32 20.14 -10.31
CA ALA A 272 -42.31 19.80 -11.34
C ALA A 272 -43.73 19.66 -10.75
N LEU A 273 -43.84 19.01 -9.57
CA LEU A 273 -45.11 18.87 -8.85
C LEU A 273 -45.67 20.23 -8.39
N PHE A 274 -44.81 21.13 -7.89
CA PHE A 274 -45.23 22.50 -7.52
C PHE A 274 -45.72 23.30 -8.72
N ILE A 275 -45.06 23.21 -9.86
CA ILE A 275 -45.50 23.88 -11.10
C ILE A 275 -46.84 23.31 -11.57
N LEU A 276 -47.01 21.98 -11.53
CA LEU A 276 -48.24 21.32 -11.97
C LEU A 276 -49.45 21.72 -11.12
N ILE A 277 -49.31 21.72 -9.80
CA ILE A 277 -50.41 22.01 -8.87
C ILE A 277 -50.61 23.53 -8.71
N GLY A 278 -49.52 24.28 -8.58
CA GLY A 278 -49.55 25.73 -8.33
C GLY A 278 -49.81 26.58 -9.58
N GLY A 279 -49.49 26.07 -10.77
CA GLY A 279 -49.68 26.76 -12.05
C GLY A 279 -51.07 27.39 -12.23
N PRO A 280 -52.18 26.63 -12.15
CA PRO A 280 -53.52 27.19 -12.33
C PRO A 280 -53.93 28.15 -11.20
N ALA A 281 -53.45 27.92 -9.97
CA ALA A 281 -53.73 28.80 -8.83
C ALA A 281 -53.06 30.18 -8.98
N VAL A 282 -51.85 30.22 -9.54
CA VAL A 282 -51.16 31.49 -9.81
C VAL A 282 -51.86 32.25 -10.95
N VAL A 283 -52.30 31.55 -12.00
CA VAL A 283 -53.04 32.17 -13.11
C VAL A 283 -54.38 32.75 -12.64
N SER A 284 -55.14 32.03 -11.83
CA SER A 284 -56.44 32.51 -11.34
C SER A 284 -56.33 33.72 -10.42
N ILE A 285 -55.31 33.79 -9.56
CA ILE A 285 -55.05 34.97 -8.72
C ILE A 285 -54.62 36.17 -9.57
N ALA A 286 -53.79 35.95 -10.59
CA ALA A 286 -53.36 37.02 -11.48
C ALA A 286 -54.54 37.64 -12.24
N GLU A 287 -55.45 36.82 -12.79
CA GLU A 287 -56.67 37.31 -13.45
C GLU A 287 -57.58 38.09 -12.50
N ALA A 288 -57.73 37.65 -11.26
CA ALA A 288 -58.55 38.31 -10.24
C ALA A 288 -58.01 39.68 -9.80
N LEU A 289 -56.68 39.89 -9.84
CA LEU A 289 -56.05 41.16 -9.49
C LEU A 289 -56.06 42.20 -10.62
N THR A 290 -56.13 41.75 -11.87
CA THR A 290 -56.17 42.64 -13.05
C THR A 290 -57.57 43.15 -13.40
N ARG A 291 -58.61 42.68 -12.71
CA ARG A 291 -60.01 43.04 -12.93
C ARG A 291 -60.48 44.08 -11.91
#